data_AF-A0A1G5S225-F1
#
_entry.id   AF-A0A1G5S225-F1
#
_cell.length_a   1.000
_cell.length_b   1.000
_cell.length_c   1.000
_cell.angle_alpha   90.00
_cell.angle_beta   90.00
_cell.angle_gamma   90.00
#
_symmetry.space_group_name_H-M   'P 1'
#
loop_
_entity.id
_entity.type
_entity.pdbx_description
1 polymer ?
#
loop_
_entity_poly.entity_id
_entity_poly.type
_entity_poly.pdbx_seq_one_letter_code
_entity_poly.pdbx_strand_id
1 'polypeptide(L)' 'MLLNQQITAVNMSNLPIIYKLCRMAKIMETVNAEVNWRLENTKVSPGFLIESLVISTLSCRKPL' A
#
# COMPACT_ATOMS: atom_id res chain seq x y z
N MET A 1 -25.90 -4.32 -6.99
CA MET A 1 -25.64 -3.58 -5.74
C MET A 1 -24.13 -3.68 -5.50
N LEU A 2 -23.36 -2.69 -5.97
CA LEU A 2 -21.90 -2.70 -5.76
C LEU A 2 -21.68 -2.41 -4.27
N LEU A 3 -21.19 -3.41 -3.53
CA LEU A 3 -20.72 -3.19 -2.17
C LEU A 3 -19.69 -2.07 -2.23
N ASN A 4 -19.96 -0.96 -1.53
CA ASN A 4 -18.97 0.07 -1.23
C ASN A 4 -17.88 -0.57 -0.35
N GLN A 5 -16.97 -1.32 -0.96
CA GLN A 5 -15.75 -1.77 -0.30
C GLN A 5 -14.84 -0.55 -0.19
N GLN A 6 -15.01 0.20 0.90
CA GLN A 6 -14.01 1.19 1.30
C GLN A 6 -12.73 0.43 1.61
N ILE A 7 -11.64 0.76 0.91
CA ILE A 7 -10.32 0.26 1.22
C ILE A 7 -9.96 0.81 2.62
N THR A 8 -10.06 -0.06 3.63
CA THR A 8 -9.60 0.20 4.99
C THR A 8 -8.08 0.16 5.01
N ALA A 9 -7.45 1.33 5.19
CA ALA A 9 -6.00 1.39 5.33
C ALA A 9 -5.59 0.69 6.64
N VAL A 10 -4.75 -0.35 6.52
CA VAL A 10 -4.20 -1.06 7.67
C VAL A 10 -3.17 -0.18 8.35
N ASN A 11 -3.23 -0.04 9.68
CA ASN A 11 -2.18 0.62 10.43
C ASN A 11 -0.87 -0.20 10.34
N MET A 12 -0.01 0.20 9.41
CA MET A 12 1.30 -0.41 9.12
C MET A 12 2.26 -0.37 10.31
N SER A 13 2.05 0.55 11.25
CA SER A 13 2.87 0.69 12.47
C SER A 13 2.84 -0.56 13.34
N ASN A 14 1.82 -1.41 13.19
CA ASN A 14 1.71 -2.70 13.90
C ASN A 14 2.58 -3.81 13.28
N LEU A 15 3.36 -3.52 12.22
CA LEU A 15 4.27 -4.45 11.53
C LEU A 15 5.63 -3.77 11.26
N PRO A 16 6.33 -3.30 12.30
CA PRO A 16 7.44 -2.35 12.16
C PRO A 16 8.63 -2.91 11.38
N ILE A 17 8.88 -4.23 11.43
CA ILE A 17 10.00 -4.88 10.72
C ILE A 17 9.72 -4.92 9.22
N ILE A 18 8.57 -5.49 8.82
CA ILE A 18 8.20 -5.65 7.40
C ILE A 18 8.03 -4.29 6.74
N TYR A 19 7.39 -3.34 7.42
CA TYR A 19 7.28 -1.96 6.94
C TYR A 19 8.66 -1.33 6.70
N LYS A 20 9.59 -1.42 7.67
CA LYS A 20 10.94 -0.89 7.50
C LYS A 20 11.69 -1.55 6.34
N LEU A 21 11.56 -2.86 6.16
CA LEU A 21 12.17 -3.58 5.03
C LEU A 21 11.63 -3.07 3.68
N CYS A 22 10.31 -2.85 3.57
CA CYS A 22 9.71 -2.29 2.35
C CYS A 22 10.20 -0.87 2.06
N ARG A 23 10.31 -0.03 3.11
CA ARG A 23 10.87 1.33 3.00
C ARG A 23 12.36 1.31 2.61
N MET A 24 13.15 0.39 3.17
CA MET A 24 14.57 0.22 2.79
C MET A 24 14.72 -0.25 1.35
N ALA A 25 13.83 -1.12 0.88
CA ALA A 25 13.75 -1.57 -0.50
C ALA A 25 13.19 -0.51 -1.46
N LYS A 26 12.76 0.65 -0.97
CA LYS A 26 12.23 1.78 -1.77
C LYS A 26 11.07 1.37 -2.70
N ILE A 27 10.19 0.49 -2.22
CA ILE A 27 9.08 -0.05 -3.04
C ILE A 27 8.18 1.09 -3.51
N MET A 28 7.74 1.95 -2.58
CA MET A 28 6.86 3.07 -2.91
C MET A 28 7.49 4.03 -3.93
N GLU A 29 8.74 4.41 -3.75
CA GLU A 29 9.47 5.32 -4.63
C GLU A 29 9.65 4.72 -6.03
N THR A 30 9.98 3.42 -6.10
CA THR A 30 10.14 2.69 -7.37
C THR A 30 8.81 2.66 -8.13
N VAL A 31 7.72 2.28 -7.48
CA VAL A 31 6.40 2.22 -8.13
C VAL A 31 5.92 3.60 -8.56
N ASN A 32 6.15 4.63 -7.75
CA ASN A 32 5.78 6.00 -8.11
C ASN A 32 6.59 6.55 -9.29
N ALA A 33 7.82 6.06 -9.53
CA ALA A 33 8.62 6.43 -10.70
C ALA A 33 8.13 5.78 -11.99
N GLU A 34 7.54 4.58 -11.90
CA GLU A 34 7.06 3.79 -13.05
C GLU A 34 5.62 4.11 -13.47
N VAL A 35 4.87 4.89 -12.67
CA VAL A 35 3.45 5.14 -12.89
C VAL A 35 3.18 6.65 -12.95
N ASN A 36 2.55 7.09 -14.04
CA ASN A 36 2.02 8.46 -14.12
C ASN A 36 0.72 8.57 -13.30
N TRP A 37 0.88 8.91 -12.02
CA TRP A 37 -0.23 9.09 -11.11
C TRP A 37 -0.83 10.49 -11.20
N ARG A 38 -2.16 10.56 -11.25
CA ARG A 38 -2.92 11.82 -11.18
C ARG A 38 -3.81 11.85 -9.95
N LEU A 39 -3.71 12.94 -9.20
CA LEU A 39 -4.46 13.16 -7.96
C LEU A 39 -5.98 13.16 -8.19
N GLU A 40 -6.42 13.55 -9.39
CA GLU A 40 -7.82 13.55 -9.82
C GLU A 40 -8.46 12.15 -9.88
N ASN A 41 -7.66 11.09 -10.12
CA ASN A 41 -8.14 9.72 -10.23
C ASN A 41 -8.22 9.01 -8.88
N THR A 42 -7.27 9.29 -7.98
CA THR A 42 -7.24 8.71 -6.64
C THR A 42 -6.38 9.56 -5.71
N LYS A 43 -6.85 9.73 -4.47
CA LYS A 43 -6.12 10.43 -3.39
C LYS A 43 -4.95 9.62 -2.83
N VAL A 44 -4.85 8.34 -3.20
CA VAL A 44 -3.84 7.42 -2.68
C VAL A 44 -2.81 7.14 -3.77
N SER A 45 -1.53 7.37 -3.47
CA SER A 45 -0.46 7.10 -4.46
C SER A 45 -0.35 5.60 -4.79
N PRO A 46 -0.05 5.23 -6.04
CA PRO A 46 0.15 3.82 -6.42
C PRO A 46 1.23 3.13 -5.59
N GLY A 47 2.34 3.81 -5.31
CA GLY A 47 3.41 3.26 -4.49
C GLY A 47 2.97 2.92 -3.07
N PHE A 48 2.14 3.76 -2.45
CA PHE A 48 1.56 3.46 -1.14
C PHE A 48 0.63 2.24 -1.20
N LEU A 49 -0.21 2.12 -2.24
CA LEU A 49 -1.10 0.97 -2.42
C LEU A 49 -0.31 -0.34 -2.58
N ILE A 50 0.72 -0.34 -3.42
CA ILE A 50 1.55 -1.53 -3.66
C ILE A 50 2.36 -1.91 -2.43
N GLU A 51 3.00 -0.94 -1.78
CA GLU A 51 3.72 -1.18 -0.52
C GLU A 51 2.78 -1.77 0.54
N SER A 52 1.55 -1.25 0.62
CA SER A 52 0.53 -1.77 1.53
C SER A 52 0.11 -3.20 1.22
N LEU A 53 -0.02 -3.54 -0.07
CA LEU A 53 -0.37 -4.87 -0.52
C LEU A 53 0.76 -5.88 -0.23
N VAL A 54 2.01 -5.50 -0.49
CA VAL A 54 3.19 -6.32 -0.18
C VAL A 54 3.25 -6.62 1.31
N ILE A 55 3.13 -5.60 2.16
CA ILE A 55 3.15 -5.78 3.62
C ILE A 55 2.02 -6.70 4.07
N SER A 56 0.80 -6.49 3.57
CA SER A 56 -0.37 -7.33 3.91
C SER A 56 -0.14 -8.79 3.52
N THR A 57 0.40 -9.02 2.31
CA THR A 57 0.71 -10.36 1.78
C THR A 57 1.78 -11.05 2.63
N LEU A 58 2.90 -10.36 2.91
CA LEU A 58 4.00 -10.90 3.70
C LEU A 58 3.62 -11.18 5.16
N SER A 59 2.64 -10.43 5.68
CA SER A 59 2.19 -10.57 7.06
C SER A 59 1.12 -11.64 7.24
N CYS A 60 0.73 -12.35 6.18
CA CYS A 60 -0.40 -13.29 6.15
C CYS A 60 -1.70 -12.70 6.77
N ARG A 61 -1.84 -11.37 6.80
CA ARG A 61 -3.03 -10.74 7.37
C ARG A 61 -4.14 -10.81 6.32
N LYS A 62 -5.28 -11.39 6.70
CA LYS A 62 -6.50 -11.20 5.93
C LYS A 62 -6.84 -9.71 5.93
N PRO A 63 -7.21 -9.11 4.78
CA PRO A 63 -7.79 -7.77 4.79
C PRO A 63 -9.02 -7.80 5.71
N LEU A 64 -9.09 -6.88 6.68
CA LEU A 64 -10.24 -6.68 7.56
C LEU A 64 -11.32 -5.87 6.85
#